data_AF-A0A9E6F9Y6-F1
#
_entry.id   AF-A0A9E6F9Y6-F1
#
_cell.length_a   1.000
_cell.length_b   1.000
_cell.length_c   1.000
_cell.angle_alpha   90.00
_cell.angle_beta   90.00
_cell.angle_gamma   90.00
#
_symmetry.space_group_name_H-M   'P 1'
#
loop_
_entity.id
_entity.type
_entity.pdbx_description
1 polymer ?
#
loop_
_entity_poly.entity_id
_entity_poly.type
_entity_poly.pdbx_seq_one_letter_code
_entity_poly.pdbx_strand_id
1 'polypeptide(L)'
;MYLVENNDFNGSLEKQIPCSGELEKEWSLFTEAQIEYLCSKILYIELTEGCSIQCKNCCLEVGKGPTDIIPFYMLRKIVSYIKKSQHCISLYLRSEPLDYLFIDKKGKTYNVFDVMKVFYIENGIRVYITTALPKGKERLFLDNFHKIDRISVLESNIERINKILNMNLKPNFDRFKDENSPQFENRIQDFMNAGRAHGKPNAKDLIEFDNDKYKEGIFISPKGFFNYFNVKPGDKEKQKSNMYFEKITPEHFYYPCSICNPKKNTGTFKTLPTYEELIEWRKEVFSPKNKLKSPIISRFDFESNFSFGDYF
;
A
#
# COMPACT_ATOMS: atom_id res chain seq x y z
N MET A 1 -18.13 27.54 17.41
CA MET A 1 -17.60 26.17 17.32
C MET A 1 -18.80 25.24 17.26
N TYR A 2 -19.24 24.87 16.05
CA TYR A 2 -20.42 24.02 15.87
C TYR A 2 -19.93 22.58 15.68
N LEU A 3 -20.28 21.71 16.62
CA LEU A 3 -20.16 20.26 16.46
C LEU A 3 -21.27 19.85 15.48
N VAL A 4 -20.87 19.50 14.26
CA VAL A 4 -21.79 18.96 13.25
C VAL A 4 -21.88 17.45 13.48
N GLU A 5 -22.97 17.00 14.09
CA GLU A 5 -23.34 15.59 14.16
C GLU A 5 -23.85 15.15 12.77
N ASN A 6 -22.99 14.49 11.99
CA ASN A 6 -23.38 13.83 10.74
C ASN A 6 -24.06 12.49 11.08
N ASN A 7 -25.37 12.51 11.32
CA ASN A 7 -26.15 11.34 11.78
C ASN A 7 -26.91 10.56 10.68
N ASP A 8 -26.70 10.81 9.39
CA ASP A 8 -27.47 10.14 8.32
C ASP A 8 -26.67 9.09 7.52
N PHE A 9 -25.84 8.29 8.19
CA PHE A 9 -25.35 7.03 7.62
C PHE A 9 -26.07 5.85 8.27
N ASN A 10 -27.35 5.65 7.92
CA ASN A 10 -28.15 4.45 8.24
C ASN A 10 -27.68 3.19 7.46
N GLY A 11 -26.40 3.14 7.09
CA GLY A 11 -25.77 1.98 6.47
C GLY A 11 -25.49 0.95 7.55
N SER A 12 -25.92 -0.30 7.31
CA SER A 12 -25.54 -1.49 8.07
C SER A 12 -24.19 -1.31 8.77
N LEU A 13 -24.16 -1.38 10.11
CA LEU A 13 -22.95 -1.28 10.93
C LEU A 13 -21.76 -1.91 10.18
N GLU A 14 -20.93 -1.07 9.57
CA GLU A 14 -19.82 -1.58 8.77
C GLU A 14 -18.96 -2.40 9.72
N LYS A 15 -18.86 -3.70 9.44
CA LYS A 15 -18.14 -4.63 10.30
C LYS A 15 -16.70 -4.13 10.40
N GLN A 16 -16.27 -3.80 11.61
CA GLN A 16 -14.91 -3.34 11.86
C GLN A 16 -13.93 -4.40 11.36
N ILE A 17 -12.95 -3.95 10.56
CA ILE A 17 -11.88 -4.81 10.07
C ILE A 17 -11.04 -5.23 11.28
N PRO A 18 -10.71 -6.53 11.42
CA PRO A 18 -9.80 -6.98 12.47
C PRO A 18 -8.46 -6.26 12.42
N CYS A 19 -7.84 -6.06 13.58
CA CYS A 19 -6.49 -5.54 13.69
C CYS A 19 -5.66 -6.58 14.46
N SER A 20 -4.83 -7.35 13.75
CA SER A 20 -4.01 -8.40 14.37
C SER A 20 -2.89 -7.85 15.27
N GLY A 21 -2.45 -6.62 15.00
CA GLY A 21 -1.28 -6.01 15.63
C GLY A 21 0.05 -6.68 15.23
N GLU A 22 0.08 -7.49 14.17
CA GLU A 22 1.28 -8.20 13.72
C GLU A 22 2.40 -7.22 13.33
N LEU A 23 2.12 -6.20 12.52
CA LEU A 23 3.08 -5.15 12.20
C LEU A 23 3.64 -4.45 13.45
N GLU A 24 2.82 -4.19 14.47
CA GLU A 24 3.29 -3.55 15.71
C GLU A 24 4.24 -4.47 16.49
N LYS A 25 3.90 -5.76 16.58
CA LYS A 25 4.78 -6.77 17.18
C LYS A 25 6.10 -6.84 16.43
N GLU A 26 6.07 -6.93 15.10
CA GLU A 26 7.28 -6.98 14.30
C GLU A 26 8.11 -5.71 14.40
N TRP A 27 7.49 -4.54 14.35
CA TRP A 27 8.17 -3.27 14.53
C TRP A 27 9.01 -3.24 15.81
N SER A 28 8.49 -3.82 16.90
CA SER A 28 9.19 -3.87 18.18
C SER A 28 10.47 -4.73 18.19
N LEU A 29 10.64 -5.59 17.18
CA LEU A 29 11.82 -6.45 17.04
C LEU A 29 13.00 -5.73 16.36
N PHE A 30 12.72 -4.65 15.63
CA PHE A 30 13.75 -3.87 14.95
C PHE A 30 14.30 -2.77 15.86
N THR A 31 15.59 -2.48 15.71
CA THR A 31 16.19 -1.30 16.34
C THR A 31 15.75 -0.03 15.62
N GLU A 32 15.88 1.12 16.28
CA GLU A 32 15.54 2.42 15.69
C GLU A 32 16.28 2.68 14.38
N ALA A 33 17.59 2.38 14.32
CA ALA A 33 18.38 2.53 13.10
C ALA A 33 17.90 1.62 11.95
N GLN A 34 17.43 0.41 12.26
CA GLN A 34 16.86 -0.50 11.25
C GLN A 34 15.52 0.04 10.72
N ILE A 35 14.68 0.57 11.61
CA ILE A 35 13.41 1.21 11.25
C ILE A 35 13.65 2.44 10.37
N GLU A 36 14.58 3.32 10.73
CA GLU A 36 14.96 4.47 9.90
C GLU A 36 15.40 4.04 8.51
N TYR A 37 16.21 2.99 8.42
CA TYR A 37 16.64 2.43 7.14
C TYR A 37 15.45 1.92 6.32
N LEU A 38 14.59 1.09 6.91
CA LEU A 38 13.39 0.55 6.24
C LEU A 38 12.48 1.68 5.74
N CYS A 39 12.22 2.69 6.58
CA CYS A 39 11.37 3.81 6.23
C CYS A 39 11.98 4.68 5.12
N SER A 40 13.31 4.82 5.08
CA SER A 40 14.03 5.55 4.03
C SER A 40 13.97 4.91 2.63
N LYS A 41 13.43 3.68 2.55
CA LYS A 41 13.33 2.88 1.32
C LYS A 41 11.90 2.48 0.97
N ILE A 42 10.89 3.02 1.66
CA ILE A 42 9.47 2.73 1.36
C ILE A 42 9.14 3.15 -0.07
N LEU A 43 8.52 2.22 -0.80
CA LEU A 43 7.84 2.47 -2.07
C LEU A 43 6.33 2.37 -1.92
N TYR A 44 5.88 1.40 -1.12
CA TYR A 44 4.47 1.04 -0.99
C TYR A 44 4.09 0.87 0.46
N ILE A 45 2.90 1.38 0.82
CA ILE A 45 2.26 1.07 2.10
C ILE A 45 0.85 0.56 1.81
N GLU A 46 0.61 -0.68 2.21
CA GLU A 46 -0.69 -1.33 2.17
C GLU A 46 -1.35 -1.20 3.54
N LEU A 47 -2.48 -0.50 3.63
CA LEU A 47 -3.10 -0.26 4.94
C LEU A 47 -4.11 -1.33 5.33
N THR A 48 -4.55 -2.16 4.38
CA THR A 48 -5.46 -3.29 4.59
C THR A 48 -4.94 -4.54 3.90
N GLU A 49 -5.13 -5.71 4.51
CA GLU A 49 -4.91 -7.01 3.85
C GLU A 49 -6.20 -7.49 3.19
N GLY A 50 -6.11 -7.93 1.93
CA GLY A 50 -7.26 -8.35 1.14
C GLY A 50 -8.04 -7.20 0.51
N CYS A 51 -8.99 -7.52 -0.37
CA CYS A 51 -9.71 -6.53 -1.18
C CYS A 51 -11.19 -6.88 -1.31
N SER A 52 -12.08 -5.89 -1.08
CA SER A 52 -13.53 -6.07 -1.18
C SER A 52 -14.06 -6.32 -2.59
N ILE A 53 -13.35 -5.85 -3.63
CA ILE A 53 -13.85 -5.86 -5.01
C ILE A 53 -13.68 -7.22 -5.68
N GLN A 54 -12.57 -7.93 -5.42
CA GLN A 54 -12.24 -9.21 -6.03
C GLN A 54 -12.42 -9.28 -7.55
N CYS A 55 -11.67 -8.46 -8.29
CA CYS A 55 -11.74 -8.49 -9.76
C CYS A 55 -11.47 -9.90 -10.30
N LYS A 56 -12.31 -10.37 -11.25
CA LYS A 56 -12.18 -11.70 -11.88
C LYS A 56 -10.78 -11.96 -12.45
N ASN A 57 -10.14 -10.92 -12.98
CA ASN A 57 -8.80 -10.96 -13.57
C ASN A 57 -7.77 -10.21 -12.70
N CYS A 58 -7.92 -10.23 -11.36
CA CYS A 58 -6.95 -9.59 -10.49
C CYS A 58 -5.61 -10.36 -10.51
N CYS A 59 -4.57 -9.76 -11.08
CA CYS A 59 -3.24 -10.38 -11.15
C CYS A 59 -2.45 -10.30 -9.83
N LEU A 60 -3.04 -9.72 -8.78
CA LEU A 60 -2.37 -9.44 -7.49
C LEU A 60 -2.65 -10.51 -6.42
N GLU A 61 -3.54 -11.47 -6.73
CA GLU A 61 -3.86 -12.64 -5.90
C GLU A 61 -4.22 -12.33 -4.44
N VAL A 62 -4.88 -11.20 -4.19
CA VAL A 62 -5.30 -10.80 -2.84
C VAL A 62 -6.52 -11.58 -2.35
N GLY A 63 -6.54 -11.86 -1.05
CA GLY A 63 -7.65 -12.52 -0.37
C GLY A 63 -8.97 -11.74 -0.45
N LYS A 64 -10.08 -12.45 -0.24
CA LYS A 64 -11.44 -11.87 -0.24
C LYS A 64 -11.68 -10.96 0.94
N GLY A 65 -12.01 -9.71 0.66
CA GLY A 65 -12.40 -8.72 1.66
C GLY A 65 -11.24 -8.28 2.56
N PRO A 66 -11.40 -7.16 3.26
CA PRO A 66 -10.40 -6.71 4.22
C PRO A 66 -10.37 -7.66 5.42
N THR A 67 -9.21 -8.25 5.70
CA THR A 67 -9.01 -9.23 6.78
C THR A 67 -8.11 -8.72 7.90
N ASP A 68 -7.32 -7.69 7.63
CA ASP A 68 -6.42 -7.05 8.61
C ASP A 68 -6.21 -5.57 8.24
N ILE A 69 -5.73 -4.76 9.19
CA ILE A 69 -5.55 -3.32 9.02
C ILE A 69 -4.33 -2.78 9.76
N ILE A 70 -3.61 -1.82 9.19
CA ILE A 70 -2.61 -1.01 9.90
C ILE A 70 -3.35 0.04 10.73
N PRO A 71 -3.23 0.03 12.07
CA PRO A 71 -3.86 1.04 12.91
C PRO A 71 -3.40 2.46 12.58
N PHE A 72 -4.30 3.42 12.69
CA PHE A 72 -3.99 4.81 12.35
C PHE A 72 -2.83 5.39 13.18
N TYR A 73 -2.70 5.02 14.46
CA TYR A 73 -1.55 5.44 15.28
C TYR A 73 -0.23 4.86 14.77
N MET A 74 -0.25 3.62 14.28
CA MET A 74 0.92 2.95 13.74
C MET A 74 1.37 3.60 12.45
N LEU A 75 0.41 4.02 11.62
CA LEU A 75 0.68 4.83 10.44
C LEU A 75 1.39 6.14 10.80
N ARG A 76 0.89 6.91 11.78
CA ARG A 76 1.56 8.16 12.18
C ARG A 76 3.00 7.90 12.64
N LYS A 77 3.23 6.78 13.33
CA LYS A 77 4.57 6.34 13.70
C LYS A 77 5.42 6.00 12.48
N ILE A 78 4.91 5.30 11.48
CA ILE A 78 5.63 5.04 10.22
C ILE A 78 6.02 6.36 9.56
N VAL A 79 5.05 7.27 9.38
CA VAL A 79 5.25 8.52 8.66
C VAL A 79 6.29 9.41 9.35
N SER A 80 6.40 9.38 10.68
CA SER A 80 7.43 10.17 11.39
C SER A 80 8.88 9.74 11.09
N TYR A 81 9.10 8.55 10.55
CA TYR A 81 10.42 8.06 10.13
C TYR A 81 10.71 8.29 8.64
N ILE A 82 9.73 8.75 7.87
CA ILE A 82 9.87 9.01 6.44
C ILE A 82 10.51 10.38 6.25
N LYS A 83 11.63 10.43 5.52
CA LYS A 83 12.32 11.70 5.25
C LYS A 83 11.56 12.47 4.16
N LYS A 84 11.41 13.78 4.33
CA LYS A 84 10.73 14.68 3.36
C LYS A 84 11.30 14.60 1.93
N SER A 85 12.56 14.18 1.80
CA SER A 85 13.24 14.02 0.50
C SER A 85 12.82 12.77 -0.27
N GLN A 86 12.07 11.84 0.33
CA GLN A 86 11.54 10.70 -0.42
C GLN A 86 10.44 11.17 -1.37
N HIS A 87 10.68 10.97 -2.66
CA HIS A 87 9.69 11.25 -3.69
C HIS A 87 8.54 10.24 -3.60
N CYS A 88 7.32 10.75 -3.80
CA CYS A 88 6.02 10.08 -3.95
C CYS A 88 5.92 8.62 -3.46
N ILE A 89 5.21 8.40 -2.35
CA ILE A 89 4.89 7.06 -1.85
C ILE A 89 3.56 6.59 -2.43
N SER A 90 3.51 5.37 -2.94
CA SER A 90 2.25 4.77 -3.35
C SER A 90 1.57 4.14 -2.15
N LEU A 91 0.35 4.55 -1.85
CA LEU A 91 -0.51 3.84 -0.91
C LEU A 91 -1.38 2.88 -1.72
N TYR A 92 -1.53 1.66 -1.20
CA TYR A 92 -2.34 0.59 -1.80
C TYR A 92 -1.81 0.14 -3.16
N LEU A 93 -1.09 -0.97 -3.14
CA LEU A 93 -0.68 -1.68 -4.34
C LEU A 93 -1.70 -2.76 -4.71
N ARG A 94 -2.24 -3.49 -3.72
CA ARG A 94 -3.04 -4.70 -3.99
C ARG A 94 -4.46 -4.68 -3.42
N SER A 95 -4.70 -3.91 -2.38
CA SER A 95 -6.00 -3.74 -1.73
C SER A 95 -6.71 -2.48 -2.18
N GLU A 96 -7.97 -2.35 -1.79
CA GLU A 96 -8.80 -1.22 -2.16
C GLU A 96 -8.72 -0.12 -1.08
N PRO A 97 -8.25 1.10 -1.42
CA PRO A 97 -8.10 2.19 -0.43
C PRO A 97 -9.38 2.52 0.33
N LEU A 98 -10.53 2.45 -0.33
CA LEU A 98 -11.81 2.77 0.30
C LEU A 98 -12.33 1.67 1.25
N ASP A 99 -11.62 0.55 1.38
CA ASP A 99 -11.86 -0.44 2.43
C ASP A 99 -11.32 0.03 3.79
N TYR A 100 -10.38 0.98 3.84
CA TYR A 100 -9.76 1.39 5.10
C TYR A 100 -10.71 2.20 5.98
N LEU A 101 -11.12 1.58 7.09
CA LEU A 101 -11.88 2.19 8.16
C LEU A 101 -11.33 1.74 9.51
N PHE A 102 -10.68 2.64 10.23
CA PHE A 102 -10.14 2.37 11.56
C PHE A 102 -10.90 3.17 12.61
N ILE A 103 -11.36 2.50 13.67
CA ILE A 103 -12.01 3.13 14.82
C ILE A 103 -11.07 2.96 16.02
N ASP A 104 -10.61 4.07 16.60
CA ASP A 104 -9.73 4.02 17.76
C ASP A 104 -10.48 3.65 19.05
N LYS A 105 -9.72 3.44 20.14
CA LYS A 105 -10.29 3.08 21.45
C LYS A 105 -11.25 4.12 22.03
N LYS A 106 -11.25 5.35 21.49
CA LYS A 106 -12.15 6.43 21.90
C LYS A 106 -13.38 6.55 20.98
N GLY A 107 -13.53 5.63 20.03
CA GLY A 107 -14.62 5.65 19.06
C GLY A 107 -14.40 6.64 17.91
N LYS A 108 -13.21 7.23 17.78
CA LYS A 108 -12.92 8.14 16.67
C LYS A 108 -12.58 7.33 15.41
N THR A 109 -13.27 7.66 14.33
CA THR A 109 -13.14 7.00 13.04
C THR A 109 -12.12 7.71 12.16
N TYR A 110 -11.33 6.91 11.44
CA TYR A 110 -10.33 7.34 10.47
C TYR A 110 -10.51 6.56 9.18
N ASN A 111 -10.48 7.25 8.04
CA ASN A 111 -10.52 6.65 6.71
C ASN A 111 -9.25 6.96 5.92
N VAL A 112 -9.16 6.47 4.68
CA VAL A 112 -7.99 6.69 3.80
C VAL A 112 -7.70 8.17 3.55
N PHE A 113 -8.70 9.06 3.58
CA PHE A 113 -8.44 10.49 3.39
C PHE A 113 -7.80 11.13 4.62
N ASP A 114 -8.09 10.62 5.83
CA ASP A 114 -7.37 11.05 7.04
C ASP A 114 -5.92 10.59 7.02
N VAL A 115 -5.67 9.39 6.47
CA VAL A 115 -4.31 8.90 6.20
C VAL A 115 -3.57 9.85 5.27
N MET A 116 -4.15 10.22 4.14
CA MET A 116 -3.52 11.13 3.18
C MET A 116 -3.18 12.49 3.78
N LYS A 117 -4.03 13.03 4.67
CA LYS A 117 -3.74 14.28 5.40
C LYS A 117 -2.49 14.15 6.27
N VAL A 118 -2.24 13.01 6.91
CA VAL A 118 -1.03 12.77 7.71
C VAL A 118 0.23 12.85 6.84
N PHE A 119 0.21 12.26 5.64
CA PHE A 119 1.35 12.36 4.73
C PHE A 119 1.55 13.79 4.24
N TYR A 120 0.50 14.42 3.74
CA TYR A 120 0.62 15.71 3.08
C TYR A 120 0.76 16.88 4.06
N ILE A 121 -0.22 17.05 4.97
CA ILE A 121 -0.29 18.22 5.86
C ILE A 121 0.77 18.14 6.94
N GLU A 122 0.92 16.98 7.59
CA GLU A 122 1.86 16.86 8.71
C GLU A 122 3.31 16.72 8.24
N ASN A 123 3.55 16.15 7.05
CA ASN A 123 4.91 15.77 6.64
C ASN A 123 5.35 16.28 5.27
N GLY A 124 4.47 16.88 4.47
CA GLY A 124 4.79 17.35 3.12
C GLY A 124 5.07 16.23 2.11
N ILE A 125 4.65 15.00 2.41
CA ILE A 125 4.84 13.83 1.57
C ILE A 125 3.62 13.70 0.67
N ARG A 126 3.85 13.68 -0.65
CA ARG A 126 2.80 13.38 -1.62
C ARG A 126 2.59 11.88 -1.70
N VAL A 127 1.33 11.48 -1.77
CA VAL A 127 0.93 10.07 -1.89
C VAL A 127 0.06 9.85 -3.11
N TYR A 128 0.21 8.69 -3.72
CA TYR A 128 -0.62 8.22 -4.83
C TYR A 128 -1.54 7.10 -4.36
N ILE A 129 -2.80 7.12 -4.80
CA ILE A 129 -3.74 6.00 -4.61
C ILE A 129 -4.38 5.61 -5.94
N THR A 130 -4.62 4.31 -6.10
CA THR A 130 -5.47 3.76 -7.16
C THR A 130 -6.69 3.11 -6.52
N THR A 131 -7.88 3.42 -6.98
CA THR A 131 -9.12 2.85 -6.46
C THR A 131 -9.95 2.27 -7.60
N ALA A 132 -10.50 1.09 -7.38
CA ALA A 132 -11.53 0.54 -8.24
C ALA A 132 -12.94 0.94 -7.74
N LEU A 133 -13.03 1.89 -6.81
CA LEU A 133 -14.23 2.53 -6.28
C LEU A 133 -15.33 1.51 -5.97
N PRO A 134 -15.38 0.90 -4.78
CA PRO A 134 -16.42 -0.05 -4.42
C PRO A 134 -17.82 0.57 -4.55
N LYS A 135 -18.78 -0.26 -4.95
CA LYS A 135 -20.19 0.13 -4.99
C LYS A 135 -20.64 0.57 -3.59
N GLY A 136 -21.28 1.74 -3.49
CA GLY A 136 -21.75 2.32 -2.23
C GLY A 136 -20.74 3.26 -1.56
N LYS A 137 -19.48 3.34 -2.04
CA LYS A 137 -18.47 4.26 -1.52
C LYS A 137 -18.34 5.55 -2.33
N GLU A 138 -19.20 5.76 -3.33
CA GLU A 138 -19.11 6.89 -4.26
C GLU A 138 -19.30 8.23 -3.56
N ARG A 139 -20.21 8.30 -2.58
CA ARG A 139 -20.43 9.55 -1.83
C ARG A 139 -19.20 9.92 -1.00
N LEU A 140 -18.64 8.94 -0.27
CA LEU A 140 -17.41 9.11 0.50
C LEU A 140 -16.26 9.58 -0.40
N PHE A 141 -16.13 9.00 -1.60
CA PHE A 141 -15.15 9.43 -2.60
C PHE A 141 -15.39 10.88 -3.05
N LEU A 142 -16.62 11.22 -3.47
CA LEU A 142 -16.97 12.55 -3.98
C LEU A 142 -16.87 13.65 -2.91
N ASP A 143 -17.10 13.34 -1.64
CA ASP A 143 -16.93 14.31 -0.56
C ASP A 143 -15.44 14.58 -0.25
N ASN A 144 -14.51 13.79 -0.79
CA ASN A 144 -13.08 13.85 -0.47
C ASN A 144 -12.13 13.92 -1.67
N PHE A 145 -12.60 13.80 -2.91
CA PHE A 145 -11.72 13.75 -4.09
C PHE A 145 -10.80 14.97 -4.22
N HIS A 146 -11.23 16.15 -3.76
CA HIS A 146 -10.44 17.38 -3.78
C HIS A 146 -9.16 17.31 -2.90
N LYS A 147 -9.10 16.34 -1.98
CA LYS A 147 -7.96 16.08 -1.09
C LYS A 147 -6.92 15.14 -1.71
N ILE A 148 -7.20 14.60 -2.90
CA ILE A 148 -6.37 13.59 -3.55
C ILE A 148 -5.50 14.25 -4.60
N ASP A 149 -4.18 14.14 -4.44
CA ASP A 149 -3.22 14.71 -5.39
C ASP A 149 -3.31 14.02 -6.76
N ARG A 150 -3.41 12.70 -6.76
CA ARG A 150 -3.50 11.89 -7.97
C ARG A 150 -4.30 10.62 -7.68
N ILE A 151 -5.27 10.35 -8.54
CA ILE A 151 -6.13 9.17 -8.46
C ILE A 151 -6.27 8.52 -9.82
N SER A 152 -6.30 7.19 -9.81
CA SER A 152 -6.74 6.41 -10.95
C SER A 152 -8.02 5.66 -10.56
N VAL A 153 -9.03 5.76 -11.42
CA VAL A 153 -10.34 5.12 -11.28
C VAL A 153 -10.59 4.25 -12.51
N LEU A 154 -11.09 3.03 -12.29
CA LEU A 154 -11.46 2.15 -13.40
C LEU A 154 -12.58 2.77 -14.27
N GLU A 155 -12.41 2.70 -15.59
CA GLU A 155 -13.31 3.28 -16.59
C GLU A 155 -14.76 2.81 -16.41
N SER A 156 -14.96 1.53 -16.06
CA SER A 156 -16.28 0.95 -15.81
C SER A 156 -17.06 1.63 -14.67
N ASN A 157 -16.40 2.38 -13.80
CA ASN A 157 -17.05 3.12 -12.71
C ASN A 157 -17.38 4.57 -13.08
N ILE A 158 -16.86 5.10 -14.19
CA ILE A 158 -17.08 6.49 -14.59
C ILE A 158 -18.57 6.75 -14.81
N GLU A 159 -19.30 5.82 -15.43
CA GLU A 159 -20.76 5.96 -15.63
C GLU A 159 -21.52 6.11 -14.30
N ARG A 160 -21.12 5.33 -13.29
CA ARG A 160 -21.76 5.36 -11.96
C ARG A 160 -21.47 6.66 -11.22
N ILE A 161 -20.24 7.17 -11.31
CA ILE A 161 -19.86 8.48 -10.78
C ILE A 161 -20.68 9.57 -11.47
N ASN A 162 -20.73 9.57 -12.80
CA ASN A 162 -21.50 10.54 -13.59
C ASN A 162 -22.97 10.53 -13.21
N LYS A 163 -23.55 9.35 -13.00
CA LYS A 163 -24.95 9.23 -12.56
C LYS A 163 -25.18 9.91 -11.22
N ILE A 164 -24.27 9.78 -10.25
CA ILE A 164 -24.41 10.43 -8.93
C ILE A 164 -24.21 11.95 -9.02
N LEU A 165 -23.27 12.40 -9.86
CA LEU A 165 -23.09 13.82 -10.15
C LEU A 165 -24.33 14.42 -10.82
N ASN A 166 -24.99 13.67 -11.71
CA ASN A 166 -26.18 14.10 -12.44
C ASN A 166 -27.49 13.95 -11.65
N MET A 167 -27.56 12.99 -10.72
CA MET A 167 -28.73 12.76 -9.84
C MET A 167 -28.79 13.75 -8.68
N ASN A 168 -27.62 14.28 -8.27
CA ASN A 168 -27.58 15.41 -7.35
C ASN A 168 -27.74 16.72 -8.13
N LEU A 169 -29.00 17.16 -8.24
CA LEU A 169 -29.44 18.49 -7.82
C LEU A 169 -28.30 19.30 -7.16
N LYS A 170 -28.10 20.54 -7.63
CA LYS A 170 -27.33 21.62 -6.97
C LYS A 170 -26.72 21.11 -5.66
N PRO A 171 -25.45 20.66 -5.65
CA PRO A 171 -24.78 20.30 -4.43
C PRO A 171 -25.15 21.36 -3.40
N ASN A 172 -25.37 20.96 -2.15
CA ASN A 172 -25.58 21.89 -1.05
C ASN A 172 -24.25 22.66 -0.84
N PHE A 173 -23.84 23.42 -1.86
CA PHE A 173 -22.68 24.30 -2.00
C PHE A 173 -22.77 25.44 -1.01
N ASP A 174 -23.96 25.66 -0.44
CA ASP A 174 -24.18 26.51 0.71
C ASP A 174 -23.36 26.07 1.94
N ARG A 175 -22.99 24.77 2.06
CA ARG A 175 -22.04 24.29 3.09
C ARG A 175 -20.57 24.47 2.73
N PHE A 176 -20.27 24.84 1.49
CA PHE A 176 -18.92 25.16 1.00
C PHE A 176 -18.75 26.65 0.68
N LYS A 177 -19.70 27.50 1.13
CA LYS A 177 -19.71 28.95 0.88
C LYS A 177 -18.51 29.72 1.44
N ASP A 178 -17.67 29.11 2.27
CA ASP A 178 -16.39 29.69 2.69
C ASP A 178 -15.21 29.38 1.75
N GLU A 179 -15.42 28.60 0.69
CA GLU A 179 -14.43 28.40 -0.37
C GLU A 179 -15.02 28.84 -1.72
N ASN A 180 -15.07 30.15 -1.93
CA ASN A 180 -15.22 30.78 -3.25
C ASN A 180 -14.01 30.50 -4.15
N SER A 181 -13.64 29.23 -4.31
CA SER A 181 -12.55 28.84 -5.19
C SER A 181 -13.14 28.25 -6.46
N PRO A 182 -13.11 29.00 -7.60
CA PRO A 182 -13.25 28.45 -8.95
C PRO A 182 -12.43 27.17 -9.18
N GLN A 183 -11.44 26.87 -8.34
CA GLN A 183 -10.62 25.67 -8.40
C GLN A 183 -11.40 24.37 -8.12
N PHE A 184 -12.51 24.37 -7.38
CA PHE A 184 -13.24 23.11 -7.11
C PHE A 184 -14.04 22.63 -8.32
N GLU A 185 -14.87 23.50 -8.91
CA GLU A 185 -15.60 23.19 -10.14
C GLU A 185 -14.64 22.94 -11.30
N ASN A 186 -13.57 23.75 -11.41
CA ASN A 186 -12.50 23.49 -12.38
C ASN A 186 -11.82 22.14 -12.11
N ARG A 187 -11.58 21.72 -10.86
CA ARG A 187 -10.99 20.39 -10.56
C ARG A 187 -11.92 19.23 -10.85
N ILE A 188 -13.24 19.34 -10.62
CA ILE A 188 -14.19 18.32 -11.06
C ILE A 188 -14.20 18.26 -12.58
N GLN A 189 -14.28 19.42 -13.23
CA GLN A 189 -14.30 19.48 -14.68
C GLN A 189 -12.99 18.98 -15.27
N ASP A 190 -11.84 19.28 -14.67
CA ASP A 190 -10.51 18.77 -15.04
C ASP A 190 -10.40 17.28 -14.78
N PHE A 191 -10.95 16.75 -13.68
CA PHE A 191 -11.03 15.31 -13.42
C PHE A 191 -11.89 14.60 -14.47
N MET A 192 -13.05 15.17 -14.79
CA MET A 192 -13.99 14.65 -15.79
C MET A 192 -13.42 14.77 -17.20
N ASN A 193 -12.70 15.86 -17.48
CA ASN A 193 -12.02 16.10 -18.75
C ASN A 193 -10.79 15.22 -18.86
N ALA A 194 -10.02 14.97 -17.80
CA ALA A 194 -8.94 13.99 -17.79
C ALA A 194 -9.50 12.58 -18.05
N GLY A 195 -10.58 12.20 -17.38
CA GLY A 195 -11.26 10.92 -17.61
C GLY A 195 -11.83 10.75 -19.03
N ARG A 196 -12.18 11.84 -19.73
CA ARG A 196 -12.71 11.83 -21.11
C ARG A 196 -11.66 12.06 -22.20
N ALA A 197 -10.63 12.88 -21.93
CA ALA A 197 -9.55 13.22 -22.85
C ALA A 197 -8.50 12.12 -22.92
N HIS A 198 -8.38 11.28 -21.89
CA HIS A 198 -7.67 10.02 -21.97
C HIS A 198 -8.56 8.96 -22.61
N GLY A 199 -8.86 9.10 -23.91
CA GLY A 199 -9.14 7.91 -24.72
C GLY A 199 -7.96 6.95 -24.50
N LYS A 200 -8.23 5.74 -23.97
CA LYS A 200 -7.24 4.73 -23.51
C LYS A 200 -5.90 5.37 -23.13
N PRO A 201 -5.61 5.69 -21.84
CA PRO A 201 -4.39 6.40 -21.46
C PRO A 201 -3.24 5.90 -22.31
N ASN A 202 -2.72 6.79 -23.16
CA ASN A 202 -1.73 6.43 -24.16
C ASN A 202 -0.63 5.75 -23.35
N ALA A 203 -0.34 4.48 -23.62
CA ALA A 203 0.45 3.66 -22.69
C ALA A 203 1.72 4.42 -22.24
N LYS A 204 2.29 5.24 -23.13
CA LYS A 204 3.36 6.23 -22.89
C LYS A 204 3.26 7.10 -21.62
N ASP A 205 2.09 7.61 -21.22
CA ASP A 205 1.97 8.54 -20.07
C ASP A 205 1.85 7.81 -18.71
N LEU A 206 1.39 6.55 -18.74
CA LEU A 206 1.59 5.61 -17.63
C LEU A 206 3.02 5.03 -17.64
N ILE A 207 3.63 4.95 -18.83
CA ILE A 207 4.96 4.38 -19.08
C ILE A 207 6.12 5.31 -18.73
N GLU A 208 5.93 6.63 -18.52
CA GLU A 208 7.04 7.47 -18.02
C GLU A 208 7.43 7.14 -16.56
N PHE A 209 6.60 6.39 -15.81
CA PHE A 209 7.01 5.73 -14.56
C PHE A 209 7.60 4.32 -14.75
N ASP A 210 7.50 3.78 -15.97
CA ASP A 210 7.78 2.38 -16.36
C ASP A 210 9.13 2.23 -17.11
N ASN A 211 9.81 3.35 -17.40
CA ASN A 211 11.18 3.33 -17.90
C ASN A 211 12.25 3.12 -16.80
N ASP A 212 11.87 3.26 -15.52
CA ASP A 212 12.66 2.75 -14.40
C ASP A 212 12.44 1.24 -14.31
N LYS A 213 13.07 0.52 -15.24
CA LYS A 213 13.28 -0.93 -15.17
C LYS A 213 13.76 -1.26 -13.75
N TYR A 214 12.90 -1.93 -12.99
CA TYR A 214 13.17 -2.50 -11.66
C TYR A 214 13.26 -1.50 -10.51
N LYS A 215 12.12 -0.98 -10.05
CA LYS A 215 12.05 -0.34 -8.73
C LYS A 215 12.07 -1.42 -7.65
N GLU A 216 13.12 -1.38 -6.83
CA GLU A 216 13.26 -2.16 -5.60
C GLU A 216 13.06 -1.24 -4.40
N GLY A 217 12.47 -1.77 -3.34
CA GLY A 217 12.31 -1.03 -2.10
C GLY A 217 11.48 -1.75 -1.06
N ILE A 218 10.92 -1.01 -0.12
CA ILE A 218 10.20 -1.56 1.01
C ILE A 218 8.69 -1.45 0.79
N PHE A 219 8.02 -2.58 0.97
CA PHE A 219 6.58 -2.71 1.08
C PHE A 219 6.22 -2.94 2.54
N ILE A 220 5.32 -2.13 3.09
CA ILE A 220 4.78 -2.28 4.44
C ILE A 220 3.33 -2.73 4.33
N SER A 221 2.93 -3.73 5.13
CA SER A 221 1.52 -4.15 5.25
C SER A 221 1.15 -4.46 6.70
N PRO A 222 -0.13 -4.77 7.02
CA PRO A 222 -0.52 -5.25 8.34
C PRO A 222 0.30 -6.46 8.82
N LYS A 223 0.84 -7.24 7.87
CA LYS A 223 1.69 -8.40 8.12
C LYS A 223 3.15 -8.07 8.34
N GLY A 224 3.58 -6.80 8.23
CA GLY A 224 4.93 -6.35 8.56
C GLY A 224 5.73 -5.77 7.38
N PHE A 225 7.05 -5.97 7.39
CA PHE A 225 7.96 -5.44 6.38
C PHE A 225 8.36 -6.46 5.32
N PHE A 226 8.44 -6.01 4.07
CA PHE A 226 8.81 -6.85 2.93
C PHE A 226 9.72 -6.09 1.97
N ASN A 227 10.71 -6.78 1.41
CA ASN A 227 11.38 -6.32 0.20
C ASN A 227 10.41 -6.50 -0.96
N TYR A 228 10.27 -5.47 -1.78
CA TYR A 228 9.52 -5.48 -3.03
C TYR A 228 10.49 -5.53 -4.20
N PHE A 229 10.30 -6.51 -5.07
CA PHE A 229 11.05 -6.66 -6.31
C PHE A 229 10.08 -6.73 -7.49
N ASN A 230 10.34 -5.94 -8.53
CA ASN A 230 9.70 -6.10 -9.83
C ASN A 230 10.59 -7.05 -10.66
N VAL A 231 10.07 -8.21 -11.07
CA VAL A 231 10.82 -9.26 -11.80
C VAL A 231 10.32 -9.37 -13.24
N LYS A 232 11.21 -9.71 -14.18
CA LYS A 232 10.81 -9.85 -15.58
C LYS A 232 9.85 -11.05 -15.75
N PRO A 233 8.77 -10.91 -16.55
CA PRO A 233 7.98 -12.05 -16.96
C PRO A 233 8.87 -13.00 -17.79
N GLY A 234 9.20 -14.16 -17.22
CA GLY A 234 10.06 -15.17 -17.86
C GLY A 234 10.99 -15.92 -16.91
N ASP A 235 11.32 -15.36 -15.74
CA ASP A 235 12.32 -15.97 -14.85
C ASP A 235 11.78 -17.19 -14.07
N LYS A 236 10.46 -17.36 -13.97
CA LYS A 236 9.81 -18.54 -13.37
C LYS A 236 8.44 -18.80 -14.04
N GLU A 237 8.28 -19.94 -14.70
CA GLU A 237 7.05 -20.36 -15.42
C GLU A 237 5.75 -20.42 -14.59
N LYS A 238 5.79 -20.12 -13.29
CA LYS A 238 4.64 -20.20 -12.36
C LYS A 238 4.20 -18.86 -11.75
N GLN A 239 4.85 -17.74 -12.06
CA GLN A 239 4.47 -16.45 -11.49
C GLN A 239 3.38 -15.77 -12.32
N LYS A 240 2.21 -15.51 -11.71
CA LYS A 240 1.11 -14.74 -12.34
C LYS A 240 1.33 -13.24 -12.30
N SER A 241 2.27 -12.75 -11.49
CA SER A 241 2.61 -11.34 -11.37
C SER A 241 4.12 -11.14 -11.48
N ASN A 242 4.51 -9.98 -12.00
CA ASN A 242 5.90 -9.53 -12.06
C ASN A 242 6.39 -9.03 -10.69
N MET A 243 5.75 -9.38 -9.59
CA MET A 243 6.09 -8.88 -8.26
C MET A 243 6.49 -10.02 -7.35
N TYR A 244 7.58 -9.81 -6.62
CA TYR A 244 8.06 -10.71 -5.58
C TYR A 244 8.20 -9.95 -4.27
N PHE A 245 7.66 -10.55 -3.20
CA PHE A 245 7.72 -10.02 -1.85
C PHE A 245 8.54 -10.98 -0.98
N GLU A 246 9.57 -10.47 -0.33
CA GLU A 246 10.37 -11.24 0.62
C GLU A 246 10.25 -10.63 2.01
N LYS A 247 9.87 -11.45 2.98
CA LYS A 247 9.68 -11.01 4.36
C LYS A 247 11.00 -10.52 4.96
N ILE A 248 10.98 -9.34 5.57
CA ILE A 248 12.13 -8.80 6.30
C ILE A 248 11.94 -9.05 7.79
N THR A 249 13.02 -9.50 8.42
CA THR A 249 13.15 -9.73 9.86
C THR A 249 14.46 -9.09 10.35
N PRO A 250 14.65 -8.87 11.66
CA PRO A 250 15.88 -8.27 12.19
C PRO A 250 17.15 -9.02 11.78
N GLU A 251 17.09 -10.35 11.63
CA GLU A 251 18.21 -11.22 11.24
C GLU A 251 18.83 -10.81 9.89
N HIS A 252 18.06 -10.22 8.99
CA HIS A 252 18.54 -9.74 7.69
C HIS A 252 19.54 -8.59 7.78
N PHE A 253 19.62 -7.91 8.93
CA PHE A 253 20.56 -6.81 9.17
C PHE A 253 21.87 -7.27 9.82
N TYR A 254 21.95 -8.53 10.27
CA TYR A 254 23.16 -9.07 10.88
C TYR A 254 24.02 -9.71 9.80
N TYR A 255 25.13 -9.07 9.47
CA TYR A 255 26.17 -9.72 8.67
C TYR A 255 27.03 -10.59 9.59
N PRO A 256 27.08 -11.92 9.41
CA PRO A 256 28.10 -12.73 10.05
C PRO A 256 29.44 -12.37 9.40
N CYS A 257 30.18 -11.46 10.01
CA CYS A 257 31.53 -11.15 9.59
C CYS A 257 32.41 -12.39 9.84
N SER A 258 32.62 -13.20 8.80
CA SER A 258 33.49 -14.39 8.83
C SER A 258 34.95 -14.05 9.17
N ILE A 259 35.34 -12.79 9.04
CA ILE A 259 36.67 -12.25 9.34
C ILE A 259 36.78 -11.74 10.79
N CYS A 260 35.64 -11.44 11.44
CA CYS A 260 35.60 -10.90 12.78
C CYS A 260 35.54 -12.07 13.77
N ASN A 261 36.71 -12.42 14.31
CA ASN A 261 36.89 -13.44 15.34
C ASN A 261 35.74 -13.41 16.38
N PRO A 262 34.97 -14.50 16.58
CA PRO A 262 33.75 -14.51 17.40
C PRO A 262 33.95 -14.13 18.87
N LYS A 263 35.20 -13.98 19.33
CA LYS A 263 35.56 -13.53 20.67
C LYS A 263 35.68 -12.01 20.83
N LYS A 264 35.53 -11.22 19.76
CA LYS A 264 35.57 -9.75 19.81
C LYS A 264 34.45 -9.15 18.94
N ASN A 265 33.20 -9.35 19.36
CA ASN A 265 32.04 -8.67 18.77
C ASN A 265 31.98 -7.21 19.26
N THR A 266 32.83 -6.36 18.67
CA THR A 266 32.64 -4.91 18.66
C THR A 266 32.36 -4.52 17.21
N GLY A 267 31.16 -4.85 16.74
CA GLY A 267 30.75 -4.60 15.36
C GLY A 267 30.62 -3.09 15.10
N THR A 268 31.55 -2.53 14.34
CA THR A 268 31.33 -1.26 13.65
C THR A 268 30.40 -1.51 12.47
N PHE A 269 29.26 -0.81 12.42
CA PHE A 269 28.36 -0.81 11.27
C PHE A 269 29.10 -0.31 10.04
N LYS A 270 29.55 -1.23 9.17
CA LYS A 270 29.80 -0.89 7.77
C LYS A 270 28.46 -0.91 7.04
N THR A 271 28.37 -0.07 6.01
CA THR A 271 27.24 0.03 5.07
C THR A 271 26.68 -1.35 4.72
N LEU A 272 25.36 -1.48 4.73
CA LEU A 272 24.68 -2.71 4.31
C LEU A 272 25.10 -3.07 2.87
N PRO A 273 25.16 -4.37 2.55
CA PRO A 273 25.60 -4.79 1.23
C PRO A 273 24.59 -4.40 0.15
N THR A 274 25.08 -4.19 -1.07
CA THR A 274 24.23 -4.01 -2.24
C THR A 274 23.45 -5.29 -2.57
N TYR A 275 22.44 -5.18 -3.43
CA TYR A 275 21.67 -6.34 -3.90
C TYR A 275 22.57 -7.37 -4.59
N GLU A 276 23.57 -6.92 -5.36
CA GLU A 276 24.57 -7.78 -5.97
C GLU A 276 25.39 -8.52 -4.93
N GLU A 277 25.81 -7.84 -3.85
CA GLU A 277 26.54 -8.46 -2.73
C GLU A 277 25.65 -9.46 -1.97
N LEU A 278 24.35 -9.18 -1.80
CA LEU A 278 23.39 -10.12 -1.23
C LEU A 278 23.15 -11.34 -2.13
N ILE A 279 23.10 -11.14 -3.45
CA ILE A 279 22.98 -12.24 -4.43
C ILE A 279 24.23 -13.10 -4.43
N GLU A 280 25.42 -12.50 -4.47
CA GLU A 280 26.68 -13.24 -4.46
C GLU A 280 26.85 -14.01 -3.16
N TRP A 281 26.55 -13.38 -2.02
CA TRP A 281 26.54 -14.08 -0.72
C TRP A 281 25.54 -15.23 -0.69
N ARG A 282 24.32 -15.06 -1.22
CA ARG A 282 23.34 -16.15 -1.32
C ARG A 282 23.87 -17.30 -2.20
N LYS A 283 24.51 -17.00 -3.32
CA LYS A 283 25.13 -18.01 -4.18
C LYS A 283 26.25 -18.76 -3.46
N GLU A 284 27.03 -18.09 -2.63
CA GLU A 284 28.09 -18.72 -1.84
C GLU A 284 27.54 -19.57 -0.69
N VAL A 285 26.66 -19.01 0.15
CA VAL A 285 26.14 -19.67 1.35
C VAL A 285 25.22 -20.84 1.01
N PHE A 286 24.39 -20.71 -0.03
CA PHE A 286 23.49 -21.77 -0.50
C PHE A 286 24.06 -22.58 -1.67
N SER A 287 25.37 -22.43 -1.97
CA SER A 287 26.06 -23.29 -2.93
C SER A 287 25.95 -24.75 -2.50
N PRO A 288 25.71 -25.70 -3.42
CA PRO A 288 25.71 -27.14 -3.13
C PRO A 288 26.98 -27.65 -2.43
N LYS A 289 28.07 -26.89 -2.52
CA LYS A 289 29.36 -27.19 -1.88
C LYS A 289 29.40 -26.81 -0.39
N ASN A 290 28.56 -25.90 0.07
CA ASN A 290 28.50 -25.45 1.46
C ASN A 290 27.40 -26.21 2.22
N LYS A 291 27.77 -27.35 2.82
CA LYS A 291 26.90 -28.16 3.69
C LYS A 291 26.72 -27.53 5.09
N LEU A 292 26.34 -26.26 5.17
CA LEU A 292 25.86 -25.71 6.43
C LEU A 292 24.45 -26.24 6.67
N LYS A 293 24.23 -26.90 7.82
CA LYS A 293 22.91 -27.30 8.29
C LYS A 293 22.11 -26.02 8.57
N SER A 294 21.37 -25.55 7.58
CA SER A 294 20.49 -24.39 7.70
C SER A 294 19.43 -24.64 8.77
N PRO A 295 19.19 -23.70 9.70
CA PRO A 295 18.00 -23.73 10.54
C PRO A 295 16.79 -23.42 9.65
N ILE A 296 15.93 -24.42 9.51
CA ILE A 296 14.53 -24.40 9.06
C ILE A 296 14.03 -23.01 8.64
N ILE A 297 14.15 -22.70 7.35
CA ILE A 297 13.27 -21.75 6.69
C ILE A 297 11.92 -22.46 6.59
N SER A 298 10.91 -21.95 7.29
CA SER A 298 9.54 -22.39 7.07
C SER A 298 9.14 -22.01 5.64
N ARG A 299 9.26 -22.97 4.71
CA ARG A 299 8.52 -22.94 3.46
C ARG A 299 7.04 -22.86 3.84
N PHE A 300 6.40 -21.75 3.51
CA PHE A 300 4.96 -21.78 3.30
C PHE A 300 4.73 -22.49 1.97
N ASP A 301 4.59 -23.81 2.03
CA ASP A 301 4.05 -24.58 0.93
C ASP A 301 2.55 -24.26 0.85
N PHE A 302 2.18 -23.38 -0.09
CA PHE A 302 0.80 -23.31 -0.57
C PHE A 302 0.54 -24.53 -1.45
N GLU A 303 0.26 -25.67 -0.83
CA GLU A 303 -0.37 -26.79 -1.54
C GLU A 303 -1.84 -26.44 -1.77
N SER A 304 -2.13 -25.90 -2.95
CA SER A 304 -3.49 -25.86 -3.48
C SER A 304 -3.89 -27.26 -3.93
N ASN A 305 -4.39 -28.08 -3.01
CA ASN A 305 -5.18 -29.25 -3.35
C ASN A 305 -6.58 -28.79 -3.78
N PHE A 306 -6.77 -28.55 -5.08
CA PHE A 306 -8.09 -28.58 -5.69
C PHE A 306 -8.03 -29.47 -6.93
N SER A 307 -8.62 -30.65 -6.79
CA SER A 307 -8.97 -31.53 -7.89
C SER A 307 -9.95 -30.82 -8.81
N PHE A 308 -9.62 -30.77 -10.10
CA PHE A 308 -10.61 -30.55 -11.15
C PHE A 308 -11.62 -31.69 -11.11
N GLY A 309 -12.82 -31.40 -10.61
CA GLY A 309 -14.01 -32.20 -10.79
C GLY A 309 -15.05 -31.30 -11.47
N ASP A 310 -15.32 -31.64 -12.72
CA ASP A 310 -16.43 -31.25 -13.61
C ASP A 310 -17.53 -30.40 -12.98
N TYR A 311 -17.96 -29.31 -13.65
CA TYR A 311 -19.38 -29.04 -13.92
C TYR A 311 -19.55 -27.98 -15.01
N PHE A 312 -20.23 -28.39 -16.07
CA PHE A 312 -21.23 -27.58 -16.77
C PHE A 312 -22.40 -27.29 -15.83
#